data_AF-X1LWD9-F1
#
_entry.id   AF-X1LWD9-F1
#
_cell.length_a   1.000
_cell.length_b   1.000
_cell.length_c   1.000
_cell.angle_alpha   90.00
_cell.angle_beta   90.00
_cell.angle_gamma   90.00
#
_symmetry.space_group_name_H-M   'P 1'
#
loop_
_entity.id
_entity.type
_entity.pdbx_description
1 polymer ?
#
loop_
_entity_poly.entity_id
_entity_poly.type
_entity_poly.pdbx_seq_one_letter_code
_entity_poly.pdbx_strand_id
1 'polypeptide(L)'
;PRSTKIGDTGLVYPASLLSTKTTPEKQQAEAKEGVFQRTDAVLGVKYWLGFALPGQGLARSDCGEFFTIGCLAHGYIEKHVKTCMRADCPICRQKWAGRLAGRAENRISQVTGLGPPKHVVVSLPQADYGLVLDDFPGLRRKVYKIAKKVGVRGALAIFHPARRRCPKCGTVPEMGHKTCLYCGNYWFEWYF
;
A
#
# COMPACT_ATOMS: atom_id res chain seq x y z
N PRO A 1 -13.98 -41.24 -59.51
CA PRO A 1 -12.67 -40.82 -60.07
C PRO A 1 -11.71 -40.36 -58.95
N ARG A 2 -10.74 -41.24 -58.62
CA ARG A 2 -9.39 -41.06 -58.02
C ARG A 2 -9.10 -39.80 -57.18
N SER A 3 -8.89 -39.98 -55.88
CA SER A 3 -7.59 -40.12 -55.16
C SER A 3 -6.89 -38.77 -54.96
N THR A 4 -6.48 -38.36 -53.76
CA THR A 4 -5.39 -38.99 -52.99
C THR A 4 -5.44 -38.65 -51.50
N LYS A 5 -5.04 -39.63 -50.68
CA LYS A 5 -4.64 -39.48 -49.27
C LYS A 5 -3.20 -38.96 -49.19
N ILE A 6 -2.90 -38.10 -48.23
CA ILE A 6 -1.57 -37.80 -47.67
C ILE A 6 -1.87 -37.60 -46.18
N GLY A 7 -1.34 -38.32 -45.19
CA GLY A 7 -0.05 -38.98 -45.07
C GLY A 7 0.61 -38.41 -43.81
N ASP A 8 0.37 -39.05 -42.67
CA ASP A 8 1.03 -38.78 -41.39
C ASP A 8 2.54 -38.94 -41.53
N THR A 9 3.29 -37.90 -41.17
CA THR A 9 4.69 -38.04 -40.74
C THR A 9 4.95 -37.05 -39.61
N GLY A 10 5.14 -37.60 -38.41
CA GLY A 10 5.57 -36.87 -37.23
C GLY A 10 6.94 -36.24 -37.45
N LEU A 11 7.06 -34.99 -37.03
CA LEU A 11 8.34 -34.31 -36.83
C LEU A 11 8.43 -33.94 -35.35
N VAL A 12 9.11 -34.82 -34.62
CA VAL A 12 9.59 -34.59 -33.26
C VAL A 12 10.71 -33.56 -33.35
N TYR A 13 10.46 -32.34 -32.87
CA TYR A 13 11.54 -31.36 -32.70
C TYR A 13 12.34 -31.72 -31.44
N PRO A 14 13.67 -31.89 -31.54
CA PRO A 14 14.49 -32.22 -30.38
C PRO A 14 14.56 -31.03 -29.40
N ALA A 15 14.27 -31.34 -28.14
CA ALA A 15 14.48 -30.47 -26.99
C ALA A 15 15.99 -30.34 -26.70
N SER A 16 16.71 -29.55 -27.49
CA SER A 16 18.10 -29.20 -27.19
C SER A 16 18.57 -27.95 -27.94
N LEU A 17 17.92 -26.81 -27.68
CA LEU A 17 18.55 -25.50 -27.84
C LEU A 17 18.30 -24.68 -26.57
N LEU A 18 19.09 -25.06 -25.56
CA LEU A 18 19.35 -24.32 -24.33
C LEU A 18 19.84 -22.90 -24.68
N SER A 19 18.95 -21.91 -24.57
CA SER A 19 19.37 -20.51 -24.46
C SER A 19 19.72 -20.25 -23.01
N THR A 20 21.02 -20.27 -22.71
CA THR A 20 21.59 -19.89 -21.42
C THR A 20 21.35 -18.40 -21.18
N LYS A 21 20.27 -18.07 -20.46
CA LYS A 21 20.13 -16.74 -19.86
C LYS A 21 21.12 -16.65 -18.70
N THR A 22 22.22 -15.97 -18.96
CA THR A 22 23.20 -15.48 -18.00
C THR A 22 22.50 -14.93 -16.75
N THR A 23 22.82 -15.52 -15.60
CA THR A 23 22.38 -15.05 -14.28
C THR A 23 23.24 -13.84 -13.90
N PRO A 24 22.69 -12.69 -13.49
CA PRO A 24 23.51 -11.63 -12.95
C PRO A 24 23.97 -12.00 -11.54
N GLU A 25 25.27 -11.81 -11.31
CA GLU A 25 25.98 -11.98 -10.04
C GLU A 25 25.27 -11.28 -8.88
N LYS A 26 25.12 -12.01 -7.76
CA LYS A 26 24.67 -11.47 -6.47
C LYS A 26 25.81 -10.69 -5.83
N GLN A 27 25.72 -9.36 -5.82
CA GLN A 27 26.42 -8.57 -4.81
C GLN A 27 25.56 -8.51 -3.55
N GLN A 28 25.97 -9.24 -2.51
CA GLN A 28 25.39 -9.12 -1.17
C GLN A 28 26.10 -7.97 -0.45
N ALA A 29 25.37 -6.88 -0.20
CA ALA A 29 25.82 -5.82 0.72
C ALA A 29 25.23 -6.09 2.11
N GLU A 30 26.10 -6.07 3.13
CA GLU A 30 25.79 -6.28 4.53
C GLU A 30 24.77 -5.24 5.06
N ALA A 31 23.58 -5.71 5.44
CA ALA A 31 22.56 -4.87 6.04
C ALA A 31 22.84 -4.69 7.55
N LYS A 32 23.26 -3.49 7.95
CA LYS A 32 23.22 -3.10 9.37
C LYS A 32 21.77 -2.89 9.79
N GLU A 33 21.35 -3.62 10.81
CA GLU A 33 20.03 -3.49 11.43
C GLU A 33 19.85 -2.08 11.99
N GLY A 34 18.74 -1.41 11.63
CA GLY A 34 18.26 -0.26 12.39
C GLY A 34 17.92 1.01 11.61
N VAL A 35 17.53 0.96 10.34
CA VAL A 35 16.79 2.07 9.69
C VAL A 35 15.84 1.44 8.67
N PHE A 36 14.65 2.02 8.48
CA PHE A 36 13.66 1.66 7.45
C PHE A 36 14.22 1.91 6.04
N GLN A 37 15.27 1.18 5.65
CA GLN A 37 15.83 1.18 4.31
C GLN A 37 15.23 -0.02 3.57
N ARG A 38 14.02 0.17 3.06
CA ARG A 38 13.61 -0.65 1.92
C ARG A 38 14.31 -0.03 0.71
N THR A 39 15.53 -0.51 0.48
CA THR A 39 16.40 -0.22 -0.65
C THR A 39 15.59 0.08 -1.91
N ASP A 40 15.66 1.35 -2.29
CA ASP A 40 16.07 1.85 -3.59
C ASP A 40 15.16 1.51 -4.77
N ALA A 41 14.53 2.55 -5.33
CA ALA A 41 14.43 2.94 -6.75
C ALA A 41 14.19 1.90 -7.89
N VAL A 42 14.19 0.60 -7.64
CA VAL A 42 14.23 -0.49 -8.62
C VAL A 42 12.83 -0.91 -9.10
N LEU A 43 11.76 -0.43 -8.46
CA LEU A 43 10.38 -0.91 -8.70
C LEU A 43 9.39 0.16 -9.19
N GLY A 44 9.88 1.32 -9.65
CA GLY A 44 9.02 2.40 -10.14
C GLY A 44 8.01 2.92 -9.11
N VAL A 45 8.28 2.72 -7.81
CA VAL A 45 7.41 3.16 -6.71
C VAL A 45 7.70 4.63 -6.43
N LYS A 46 6.69 5.50 -6.61
CA LYS A 46 6.81 6.90 -6.18
C LYS A 46 6.77 6.95 -4.65
N TYR A 47 7.92 7.26 -4.05
CA TYR A 47 8.00 7.61 -2.65
C TYR A 47 7.62 9.08 -2.50
N TRP A 48 6.78 9.37 -1.54
CA TRP A 48 6.47 10.73 -1.15
C TRP A 48 6.92 10.90 0.29
N LEU A 49 8.05 11.60 0.47
CA LEU A 49 8.63 11.92 1.78
C LEU A 49 8.89 10.66 2.64
N GLY A 50 9.50 9.65 2.02
CA GLY A 50 9.79 8.36 2.67
C GLY A 50 8.60 7.39 2.72
N PHE A 51 7.37 7.83 2.42
CA PHE A 51 6.19 6.97 2.37
C PHE A 51 5.95 6.44 0.95
N ALA A 52 5.84 5.12 0.81
CA ALA A 52 5.35 4.49 -0.41
C ALA A 52 3.82 4.65 -0.48
N LEU A 53 3.34 5.48 -1.40
CA LEU A 53 1.91 5.69 -1.56
C LEU A 53 1.25 4.48 -2.24
N PRO A 54 0.05 4.05 -1.79
CA PRO A 54 -0.63 2.93 -2.41
C PRO A 54 -0.88 3.15 -3.90
N GLY A 55 -0.62 2.12 -4.70
CA GLY A 55 -0.84 2.13 -6.14
C GLY A 55 0.15 2.95 -6.97
N GLN A 56 1.29 3.40 -6.39
CA GLN A 56 2.30 4.16 -7.12
C GLN A 56 3.48 3.31 -7.64
N GLY A 57 3.44 1.99 -7.51
CA GLY A 57 4.47 1.07 -7.98
C GLY A 57 4.16 0.43 -9.32
N LEU A 58 4.98 -0.54 -9.69
CA LEU A 58 4.76 -1.36 -10.89
C LEU A 58 3.90 -2.59 -10.60
N ALA A 59 2.95 -2.86 -11.48
CA ALA A 59 2.22 -4.11 -11.50
C ALA A 59 3.12 -5.27 -11.98
N ARG A 60 2.84 -6.50 -11.52
CA ARG A 60 3.41 -7.69 -12.15
C ARG A 60 2.75 -7.95 -13.49
N SER A 61 3.41 -8.69 -14.37
CA SER A 61 2.93 -9.01 -15.72
C SER A 61 1.57 -9.69 -15.74
N ASP A 62 1.22 -10.43 -14.68
CA ASP A 62 0.01 -11.23 -14.57
C ASP A 62 -1.09 -10.58 -13.68
N CYS A 63 -0.83 -9.40 -13.11
CA CYS A 63 -1.80 -8.70 -12.27
C CYS A 63 -3.03 -8.29 -13.09
N GLY A 64 -4.23 -8.67 -12.64
CA GLY A 64 -5.47 -8.32 -13.31
C GLY A 64 -5.91 -9.32 -14.39
N GLU A 65 -5.06 -10.28 -14.75
CA GLU A 65 -5.46 -11.37 -15.64
C GLU A 65 -6.50 -12.28 -14.97
N PHE A 66 -7.35 -12.89 -15.79
CA PHE A 66 -8.29 -13.88 -15.31
C PHE A 66 -7.69 -15.27 -15.29
N PHE A 67 -8.11 -16.09 -14.34
CA PHE A 67 -7.83 -17.51 -14.28
C PHE A 67 -9.08 -18.24 -13.78
N THR A 68 -9.20 -19.52 -14.07
CA THR A 68 -10.33 -20.33 -13.61
C THR A 68 -9.90 -21.23 -12.47
N ILE A 69 -10.75 -21.34 -11.46
CA ILE A 69 -10.65 -22.34 -10.40
C ILE A 69 -11.94 -23.15 -10.48
N GLY A 70 -11.81 -24.48 -10.50
CA GLY A 70 -12.98 -25.33 -10.59
C GLY A 70 -12.64 -26.78 -10.38
N CYS A 71 -13.67 -27.56 -10.07
CA CYS A 71 -13.57 -29.01 -10.03
C CYS A 71 -14.53 -29.58 -11.08
N LEU A 72 -13.98 -30.17 -12.13
CA LEU A 72 -14.76 -30.76 -13.22
C LEU A 72 -15.67 -31.90 -12.72
N ALA A 73 -15.24 -32.64 -11.69
CA ALA A 73 -16.03 -33.72 -11.09
C ALA A 73 -17.26 -33.23 -10.31
N HIS A 74 -17.20 -32.03 -9.73
CA HIS A 74 -18.31 -31.43 -8.96
C HIS A 74 -19.10 -30.38 -9.77
N GLY A 75 -18.80 -30.22 -11.07
CA GLY A 75 -19.57 -29.38 -11.98
C GLY A 75 -19.48 -27.87 -11.75
N TYR A 76 -18.45 -27.37 -11.05
CA TYR A 76 -18.29 -25.92 -10.84
C TYR A 76 -16.98 -25.40 -11.45
N ILE A 77 -17.09 -24.27 -12.14
CA ILE A 77 -15.97 -23.51 -12.71
C ILE A 77 -16.22 -22.04 -12.39
N GLU A 78 -15.31 -21.43 -11.65
CA GLU A 78 -15.36 -20.03 -11.28
C GLU A 78 -14.23 -19.25 -11.94
N LYS A 79 -14.53 -18.03 -12.36
CA LYS A 79 -13.54 -17.11 -12.92
C LYS A 79 -13.05 -16.17 -11.83
N HIS A 80 -11.74 -16.15 -11.63
CA HIS A 80 -11.04 -15.35 -10.64
C HIS A 80 -10.06 -14.38 -11.31
N VAL A 81 -9.70 -13.31 -10.61
CA VAL A 81 -8.71 -12.33 -11.08
C VAL A 81 -7.42 -12.51 -10.29
N LYS A 82 -6.30 -12.71 -10.99
CA LYS A 82 -4.96 -12.80 -10.40
C LYS A 82 -4.61 -11.48 -9.72
N THR A 83 -4.21 -11.54 -8.45
CA THR A 83 -3.82 -10.35 -7.69
C THR A 83 -2.57 -10.59 -6.86
N CYS A 84 -1.61 -9.67 -6.96
CA CYS A 84 -0.38 -9.74 -6.17
C CYS A 84 -0.55 -9.30 -4.70
N MET A 85 -1.70 -8.71 -4.35
CA MET A 85 -2.04 -8.27 -2.99
C MET A 85 -0.99 -7.35 -2.34
N ARG A 86 -0.29 -6.55 -3.15
CA ARG A 86 0.66 -5.53 -2.70
C ARG A 86 0.01 -4.16 -2.60
N ALA A 87 0.48 -3.34 -1.66
CA ALA A 87 0.00 -1.97 -1.45
C ALA A 87 0.30 -1.03 -2.61
N ASP A 88 1.49 -1.17 -3.20
CA ASP A 88 2.03 -0.32 -4.24
C ASP A 88 1.51 -0.67 -5.65
N CYS A 89 0.97 -1.86 -5.86
CA CYS A 89 0.44 -2.25 -7.18
C CYS A 89 -0.78 -1.42 -7.59
N PRO A 90 -0.79 -0.73 -8.75
CA PRO A 90 -1.89 0.14 -9.18
C PRO A 90 -3.18 -0.64 -9.43
N ILE A 91 -3.06 -1.89 -9.90
CA ILE A 91 -4.20 -2.77 -10.23
C ILE A 91 -4.78 -3.41 -8.97
N CYS A 92 -3.94 -3.93 -8.08
CA CYS A 92 -4.39 -4.76 -6.96
C CYS A 92 -4.58 -4.00 -5.64
N ARG A 93 -4.25 -2.70 -5.58
CA ARG A 93 -4.30 -1.89 -4.35
C ARG A 93 -5.65 -1.97 -3.62
N GLN A 94 -6.76 -2.01 -4.35
CA GLN A 94 -8.10 -2.06 -3.74
C GLN A 94 -8.35 -3.40 -3.04
N LYS A 95 -7.99 -4.54 -3.66
CA LYS A 95 -8.08 -5.85 -3.00
C LYS A 95 -7.16 -5.95 -1.78
N TRP A 96 -5.94 -5.40 -1.88
CA TRP A 96 -5.04 -5.30 -0.74
C TRP A 96 -5.65 -4.49 0.40
N ALA A 97 -6.22 -3.31 0.10
CA ALA A 97 -6.88 -2.45 1.08
C ALA A 97 -8.07 -3.15 1.73
N GLY A 98 -8.94 -3.79 0.94
CA GLY A 98 -10.08 -4.56 1.43
C GLY A 98 -9.66 -5.71 2.35
N ARG A 99 -8.60 -6.46 2.00
CA ARG A 99 -8.04 -7.51 2.86
C ARG A 99 -7.53 -6.96 4.20
N LEU A 100 -6.85 -5.81 4.19
CA LEU A 100 -6.38 -5.19 5.43
C LEU A 100 -7.52 -4.61 6.26
N ALA A 101 -8.54 -4.04 5.61
CA ALA A 101 -9.75 -3.56 6.26
C ALA A 101 -10.48 -4.72 6.96
N GLY A 102 -10.69 -5.85 6.27
CA GLY A 102 -11.32 -7.03 6.88
C GLY A 102 -10.50 -7.60 8.04
N ARG A 103 -9.16 -7.56 7.98
CA ARG A 103 -8.31 -7.93 9.14
C ARG A 103 -8.48 -6.95 10.31
N ALA A 104 -8.62 -5.66 10.05
CA ALA A 104 -8.82 -4.65 11.08
C ALA A 104 -10.21 -4.79 11.70
N GLU A 105 -11.25 -4.96 10.87
CA GLU A 105 -12.62 -5.24 11.28
C GLU A 105 -12.69 -6.50 12.17
N ASN A 106 -12.09 -7.61 11.72
CA ASN A 106 -12.03 -8.83 12.51
C ASN A 106 -11.33 -8.63 13.86
N ARG A 107 -10.34 -7.74 13.97
CA ARG A 107 -9.72 -7.44 15.28
C ARG A 107 -10.65 -6.62 16.16
N ILE A 108 -11.36 -5.67 15.56
CA ILE A 108 -12.28 -4.79 16.27
C ILE A 108 -13.51 -5.58 16.76
N SER A 109 -14.06 -6.48 15.95
CA SER A 109 -15.26 -7.25 16.29
C SER A 109 -15.03 -8.26 17.42
N GLN A 110 -13.78 -8.69 17.63
CA GLN A 110 -13.40 -9.63 18.69
C GLN A 110 -13.18 -8.93 20.04
N VAL A 111 -13.16 -7.59 20.07
CA VAL A 111 -13.03 -6.84 21.32
C VAL A 111 -14.37 -6.76 22.02
N THR A 112 -14.46 -7.31 23.23
CA THR A 112 -15.63 -7.21 24.11
C THR A 112 -15.35 -6.26 25.27
N GLY A 113 -16.40 -5.64 25.82
CA GLY A 113 -16.31 -4.82 27.04
C GLY A 113 -15.69 -3.42 26.90
N LEU A 114 -15.36 -2.95 25.69
CA LEU A 114 -14.80 -1.60 25.45
C LEU A 114 -15.76 -0.61 24.77
N GLY A 115 -17.00 -1.04 24.50
CA GLY A 115 -18.00 -0.24 23.77
C GLY A 115 -17.68 -0.12 22.27
N PRO A 116 -18.44 0.69 21.52
CA PRO A 116 -18.25 0.84 20.09
C PRO A 116 -16.92 1.55 19.76
N PRO A 117 -16.31 1.26 18.59
CA PRO A 117 -15.12 1.97 18.13
C PRO A 117 -15.36 3.47 18.03
N LYS A 118 -14.42 4.26 18.55
CA LYS A 118 -14.46 5.73 18.47
C LYS A 118 -13.36 6.22 17.55
N HIS A 119 -13.68 7.20 16.70
CA HIS A 119 -12.68 7.93 15.94
C HIS A 119 -12.14 9.07 16.81
N VAL A 120 -10.85 8.98 17.17
CA VAL A 120 -10.16 9.98 18.00
C VAL A 120 -9.07 10.63 17.17
N VAL A 121 -9.05 11.97 17.16
CA VAL A 121 -8.00 12.75 16.50
C VAL A 121 -7.01 13.24 17.55
N VAL A 122 -5.72 12.94 17.34
CA VAL A 122 -4.64 13.46 18.17
C VAL A 122 -3.90 14.54 17.40
N SER A 123 -4.18 15.80 17.74
CA SER A 123 -3.45 16.95 17.22
C SER A 123 -2.13 17.09 17.98
N LEU A 124 -1.02 17.13 17.24
CA LEU A 124 0.30 17.42 17.80
C LEU A 124 0.46 18.93 18.02
N PRO A 125 1.29 19.37 18.98
CA PRO A 125 1.74 20.76 19.01
C PRO A 125 2.63 21.06 17.80
N GLN A 126 2.66 22.32 17.36
CA GLN A 126 3.40 22.74 16.16
C GLN A 126 4.90 22.39 16.21
N ALA A 127 5.51 22.45 17.39
CA ALA A 127 6.92 22.10 17.60
C ALA A 127 7.24 20.62 17.25
N ASP A 128 6.23 19.74 17.24
CA ASP A 128 6.40 18.32 16.95
C ASP A 128 6.11 17.95 15.49
N TYR A 129 5.75 18.91 14.63
CA TYR A 129 5.30 18.56 13.29
C TYR A 129 6.39 17.89 12.44
N GLY A 130 7.65 18.33 12.60
CA GLY A 130 8.81 17.73 11.93
C GLY A 130 9.07 16.27 12.31
N LEU A 131 8.56 15.80 13.46
CA LEU A 131 8.80 14.42 13.92
C LEU A 131 8.25 13.36 12.96
N VAL A 132 7.30 13.71 12.07
CA VAL A 132 6.83 12.76 11.06
C VAL A 132 7.91 12.41 10.02
N LEU A 133 8.85 13.33 9.78
CA LEU A 133 9.98 13.16 8.87
C LEU A 133 11.24 12.72 9.64
N ASP A 134 11.50 13.34 10.79
CA ASP A 134 12.78 13.20 11.49
C ASP A 134 12.82 12.00 12.46
N ASP A 135 11.73 11.73 13.19
CA ASP A 135 11.66 10.65 14.19
C ASP A 135 10.23 10.08 14.30
N PHE A 136 9.82 9.36 13.25
CA PHE A 136 8.51 8.71 13.21
C PHE A 136 8.28 7.73 14.39
N PRO A 137 9.27 6.92 14.83
CA PRO A 137 9.13 6.10 16.04
C PRO A 137 8.89 6.92 17.31
N GLY A 138 9.59 8.04 17.51
CA GLY A 138 9.36 8.99 18.60
C GLY A 138 7.97 9.59 18.58
N LEU A 139 7.53 10.03 17.40
CA LEU A 139 6.18 10.54 17.19
C LEU A 139 5.12 9.51 17.63
N ARG A 140 5.25 8.25 17.20
CA ARG A 140 4.33 7.16 17.58
C ARG A 140 4.28 6.96 19.09
N ARG A 141 5.44 6.95 19.76
CA ARG A 141 5.51 6.83 21.23
C ARG A 141 4.79 7.99 21.91
N LYS A 142 4.96 9.23 21.42
CA LYS A 142 4.29 10.41 21.97
C LYS A 142 2.77 10.33 21.81
N VAL A 143 2.28 9.97 20.63
CA VAL A 143 0.84 9.78 20.37
C VAL A 143 0.24 8.70 21.26
N TYR A 144 0.90 7.54 21.40
CA TYR A 144 0.40 6.47 22.27
C TYR A 144 0.40 6.86 23.75
N LYS A 145 1.39 7.64 24.20
CA LYS A 145 1.41 8.17 25.56
C LYS A 145 0.22 9.11 25.82
N ILE A 146 -0.11 9.98 24.86
CA ILE A 146 -1.29 10.87 24.94
C ILE A 146 -2.57 10.05 24.95
N ALA A 147 -2.73 9.13 23.99
CA ALA A 147 -3.91 8.27 23.87
C ALA A 147 -4.17 7.46 25.15
N LYS A 148 -3.13 6.88 25.74
CA LYS A 148 -3.23 6.14 27.01
C LYS A 148 -3.67 7.03 28.17
N LYS A 149 -3.14 8.26 28.26
CA LYS A 149 -3.50 9.22 29.32
C LYS A 149 -4.99 9.61 29.29
N VAL A 150 -5.57 9.70 28.10
CA VAL A 150 -7.01 10.03 27.93
C VAL A 150 -7.92 8.80 27.96
N GLY A 151 -7.38 7.63 28.31
CA GLY A 151 -8.17 6.40 28.49
C GLY A 151 -8.49 5.64 27.21
N VAL A 152 -7.78 5.87 26.10
CA VAL A 152 -7.93 5.04 24.90
C VAL A 152 -7.39 3.64 25.17
N ARG A 153 -8.28 2.65 25.12
CA ARG A 153 -7.98 1.23 25.37
C ARG A 153 -7.99 0.48 24.05
N GLY A 154 -6.82 0.42 23.41
CA GLY A 154 -6.65 -0.14 22.06
C GLY A 154 -6.99 0.87 20.96
N ALA A 155 -6.14 0.94 19.94
CA ALA A 155 -6.32 1.88 18.83
C ALA A 155 -5.60 1.42 17.55
N LEU A 156 -6.15 1.82 16.41
CA LEU A 156 -5.44 1.87 15.14
C LEU A 156 -5.02 3.33 14.91
N ALA A 157 -3.73 3.62 14.96
CA ALA A 157 -3.23 4.97 14.69
C ALA A 157 -2.92 5.16 13.20
N ILE A 158 -3.57 6.15 12.60
CA ILE A 158 -3.38 6.55 11.20
C ILE A 158 -2.71 7.92 11.18
N PHE A 159 -1.48 7.99 10.67
CA PHE A 159 -0.71 9.23 10.60
C PHE A 159 -1.00 9.95 9.29
N HIS A 160 -1.42 11.20 9.41
CA HIS A 160 -1.62 12.11 8.29
C HIS A 160 -0.40 13.04 8.30
N PRO A 161 0.59 12.84 7.41
CA PRO A 161 1.85 13.54 7.53
C PRO A 161 1.71 15.01 7.12
N ALA A 162 0.82 15.33 6.17
CA ALA A 162 0.66 16.68 5.67
C ALA A 162 -0.45 17.46 6.39
N ARG A 163 -0.19 18.74 6.57
CA ARG A 163 -1.10 19.75 7.12
C ARG A 163 -1.37 20.80 6.08
N ARG A 164 -2.45 21.57 6.24
CA ARG A 164 -2.75 22.72 5.39
C ARG A 164 -2.34 24.01 6.08
N ARG A 165 -1.80 24.97 5.34
CA ARG A 165 -1.68 26.37 5.79
C ARG A 165 -2.09 27.33 4.70
N CYS A 166 -2.45 28.53 5.12
CA CYS A 166 -2.64 29.65 4.22
C CYS A 166 -1.26 30.12 3.72
N PRO A 167 -0.99 30.07 2.42
CA PRO A 167 0.28 30.53 1.86
C PRO A 167 0.46 32.05 1.99
N LYS A 168 -0.64 32.81 2.11
CA LYS A 168 -0.59 34.27 2.24
C LYS A 168 -0.21 34.76 3.64
N CYS A 169 -0.66 34.08 4.69
CA CYS A 169 -0.46 34.54 6.08
C CYS A 169 0.04 33.45 7.04
N GLY A 170 0.35 32.26 6.56
CA GLY A 170 0.87 31.14 7.36
C GLY A 170 -0.14 30.45 8.28
N THR A 171 -1.35 31.00 8.46
CA THR A 171 -2.35 30.43 9.38
C THR A 171 -2.80 29.04 8.97
N VAL A 172 -2.96 28.15 9.95
CA VAL A 172 -3.52 26.81 9.76
C VAL A 172 -5.04 26.94 9.79
N PRO A 173 -5.75 26.59 8.70
CA PRO A 173 -7.21 26.64 8.69
C PRO A 173 -7.77 25.60 9.66
N GLU A 174 -8.88 25.95 10.30
CA GLU A 174 -9.70 24.95 10.98
C GLU A 174 -10.27 23.93 9.98
N MET A 175 -10.46 22.70 10.46
CA MET A 175 -10.99 21.60 9.65
C MET A 175 -12.35 21.99 9.04
N GLY A 176 -12.48 21.84 7.72
CA GLY A 176 -13.73 22.12 7.00
C GLY A 176 -13.83 23.51 6.36
N HIS A 177 -12.97 24.46 6.71
CA HIS A 177 -12.99 25.79 6.11
C HIS A 177 -12.38 25.80 4.70
N LYS A 178 -13.14 26.38 3.75
CA LYS A 178 -12.71 26.61 2.36
C LYS A 178 -11.99 27.95 2.16
N THR A 179 -12.04 28.83 3.15
CA THR A 179 -11.40 30.15 3.14
C THR A 179 -10.63 30.38 4.43
N CYS A 180 -9.51 31.09 4.34
CA CYS A 180 -8.72 31.49 5.48
C CYS A 180 -9.47 32.59 6.25
N LEU A 181 -9.76 32.33 7.53
CA LEU A 181 -10.48 33.26 8.40
C LEU A 181 -9.71 34.56 8.67
N TYR A 182 -8.38 34.55 8.49
CA TYR A 182 -7.54 35.71 8.77
C TYR A 182 -7.39 36.66 7.57
N CYS A 183 -7.20 36.12 6.36
CA CYS A 183 -6.85 36.94 5.19
C CYS A 183 -7.76 36.71 3.98
N GLY A 184 -8.85 35.94 4.12
CA GLY A 184 -9.82 35.65 3.06
C GLY A 184 -9.30 34.76 1.92
N ASN A 185 -8.08 34.24 2.02
CA ASN A 185 -7.49 33.42 0.96
C ASN A 185 -8.26 32.11 0.79
N TYR A 186 -8.59 31.71 -0.43
CA TYR A 186 -9.38 30.50 -0.72
C TYR A 186 -8.53 29.29 -1.14
N TRP A 187 -7.21 29.49 -1.29
CA TRP A 187 -6.27 28.41 -1.59
C TRP A 187 -5.39 28.07 -0.39
N PHE A 188 -5.01 26.80 -0.27
CA PHE A 188 -4.17 26.32 0.82
C PHE A 188 -3.07 25.45 0.25
N GLU A 189 -1.87 25.61 0.80
CA GLU A 189 -0.75 24.73 0.49
C GLU A 189 -0.62 23.65 1.56
N TRP A 190 -0.11 22.50 1.15
CA TRP A 190 0.20 21.40 2.04
C TRP A 190 1.64 21.54 2.53
N TYR A 191 1.86 21.39 3.83
CA TYR A 191 3.17 21.51 4.48
C TYR A 191 3.30 20.52 5.64
N PHE A 192 4.52 20.40 6.17
CA PHE A 192 4.88 19.56 7.31
C PHE A 192 5.30 20.47 8.45
#